data_AF-A0A7K4GN73-F1
#
_entry.id   AF-A0A7K4GN73-F1
#
_cell.length_a   1.000
_cell.length_b   1.000
_cell.length_c   1.000
_cell.angle_alpha   90.00
_cell.angle_beta   90.00
_cell.angle_gamma   90.00
#
_symmetry.space_group_name_H-M   'P 1'
#
loop_
_entity.id
_entity.type
_entity.pdbx_description
1 polymer ?
#
loop_
_entity_poly.entity_id
_entity_poly.type
_entity_poly.pdbx_seq_one_letter_code
_entity_poly.pdbx_strand_id
1 'polypeptide(L)'
;MPLEPEHIDKFLEEEIDSKFKTELLELLRKRIDKLCFKECEIDRIQCTLTPLCTHRSLLKIRLLNGLTIEDQPKFCYSVHKNIIFRDFRNKTVIYKPNDAYLYLVDFFDVFFHGDYRQLNKLFSKKDFKSANKIFDDRINNRDENFDYYLTDDQNFMIFKYEEKIHICFITENYALCNANRENITDLEVLFGLCKLFASIYFPEVDLKLNHSNCVEITSLIPKDSLLKISNSPPTDEDAKRDNYIWNVFPEELDALSQFCKEINIYMDKKENLAIKLNIGVVPEVRMNTYSSALLRYRDLRLVFNIIFRLYNDFYILHV
;
A
#
# COMPACT_ATOMS: atom_id res chain seq x y z
N MET A 1 15.25 9.38 37.42
CA MET A 1 14.71 9.75 36.10
C MET A 1 13.71 8.67 35.70
N PRO A 2 12.55 9.01 35.11
CA PRO A 2 11.64 8.02 34.57
C PRO A 2 12.28 7.25 33.40
N LEU A 3 11.75 6.06 33.11
CA LEU A 3 12.10 5.29 31.91
C LEU A 3 11.47 5.98 30.69
N GLU A 4 12.27 6.18 29.64
CA GLU A 4 11.87 6.75 28.36
C GLU A 4 11.86 5.64 27.29
N PRO A 5 11.11 5.79 26.19
CA PRO A 5 11.07 4.80 25.10
C PRO A 5 12.46 4.44 24.56
N GLU A 6 13.34 5.43 24.40
CA GLU A 6 14.72 5.25 23.91
C GLU A 6 15.56 4.32 24.80
N HIS A 7 15.28 4.29 26.11
CA HIS A 7 15.95 3.37 27.03
C HIS A 7 15.52 1.91 26.78
N ILE A 8 14.25 1.70 26.43
CA ILE A 8 13.70 0.38 26.12
C ILE A 8 14.22 -0.11 24.77
N ASP A 9 14.20 0.76 23.76
CA ASP A 9 14.67 0.43 22.41
C ASP A 9 16.14 0.01 22.44
N LYS A 10 17.01 0.79 23.10
CA LYS A 10 18.42 0.46 23.31
C LYS A 10 18.61 -0.89 24.02
N PHE A 11 17.82 -1.14 25.06
CA PHE A 11 17.87 -2.42 25.79
C PHE A 11 17.47 -3.62 24.91
N LEU A 12 16.53 -3.44 23.98
CA LEU A 12 16.12 -4.51 23.06
C LEU A 12 17.17 -4.78 21.98
N GLU A 13 17.90 -3.76 21.52
CA GLU A 13 18.94 -3.86 20.49
C GLU A 13 20.25 -4.47 21.00
N GLU A 14 20.67 -4.18 22.23
CA GLU A 14 21.94 -4.68 22.79
C GLU A 14 21.93 -6.22 22.95
N GLU A 15 23.09 -6.89 22.78
CA GLU A 15 23.28 -8.33 23.08
C GLU A 15 23.27 -8.59 24.60
N ILE A 16 22.15 -8.27 25.25
CA ILE A 16 21.90 -8.51 26.67
C ILE A 16 21.46 -9.96 26.86
N ASP A 17 21.74 -10.51 28.05
CA ASP A 17 21.23 -11.81 28.49
C ASP A 17 19.74 -11.98 28.14
N SER A 18 19.47 -13.02 27.34
CA SER A 18 18.15 -13.44 26.87
C SER A 18 17.09 -13.52 27.97
N LYS A 19 17.49 -13.80 29.21
CA LYS A 19 16.59 -13.87 30.37
C LYS A 19 15.92 -12.54 30.67
N PHE A 20 16.68 -11.44 30.70
CA PHE A 20 16.12 -10.12 31.02
C PHE A 20 15.20 -9.61 29.91
N LYS A 21 15.55 -9.86 28.64
CA LYS A 21 14.66 -9.57 27.50
C LYS A 21 13.34 -10.32 27.63
N THR A 22 13.40 -11.61 27.97
CA THR A 22 12.20 -12.44 28.18
C THR A 22 11.32 -11.92 29.31
N GLU A 23 11.92 -11.50 30.43
CA GLU A 23 11.17 -10.96 31.57
C GLU A 23 10.46 -9.64 31.23
N LEU A 24 11.14 -8.73 30.52
CA LEU A 24 10.53 -7.48 30.06
C LEU A 24 9.37 -7.73 29.09
N LEU A 25 9.55 -8.62 28.11
CA LEU A 25 8.51 -9.00 27.16
C LEU A 25 7.29 -9.62 27.87
N GLU A 26 7.51 -10.42 28.92
CA GLU A 26 6.44 -11.00 29.73
C GLU A 26 5.64 -9.93 30.50
N LEU A 27 6.32 -8.91 31.04
CA LEU A 27 5.66 -7.77 31.69
C LEU A 27 4.83 -6.95 30.70
N LEU A 28 5.38 -6.68 29.51
CA LEU A 28 4.68 -5.99 28.42
C LEU A 28 3.45 -6.76 27.97
N ARG A 29 3.59 -8.07 27.74
CA ARG A 29 2.47 -8.96 27.39
C ARG A 29 1.36 -8.89 28.43
N LYS A 30 1.69 -9.07 29.72
CA LYS A 30 0.71 -8.99 30.81
C LYS A 30 0.01 -7.64 30.86
N ARG A 31 0.73 -6.54 30.62
CA ARG A 31 0.12 -5.19 30.60
C ARG A 31 -0.83 -5.02 29.43
N ILE A 32 -0.43 -5.45 28.22
CA ILE A 32 -1.26 -5.41 27.01
C ILE A 32 -2.53 -6.23 27.21
N ASP A 33 -2.42 -7.46 27.71
CA ASP A 33 -3.58 -8.32 27.96
C ASP A 33 -4.53 -7.71 28.99
N LYS A 34 -3.98 -7.16 30.08
CA LYS A 34 -4.81 -6.45 31.07
C LYS A 34 -5.53 -5.25 30.43
N LEU A 35 -4.81 -4.45 29.64
CA LEU A 35 -5.37 -3.29 28.96
C LEU A 35 -6.50 -3.69 28.01
N CYS A 36 -6.27 -4.70 27.16
CA CYS A 36 -7.23 -5.14 26.16
C CYS A 36 -8.47 -5.80 26.77
N PHE A 37 -8.29 -6.82 27.60
CA PHE A 37 -9.39 -7.68 28.06
C PHE A 37 -10.03 -7.25 29.38
N LYS A 38 -9.27 -6.59 30.26
CA LYS A 38 -9.71 -6.28 31.63
C LYS A 38 -10.02 -4.81 31.86
N GLU A 39 -9.58 -3.92 30.97
CA GLU A 39 -9.79 -2.48 31.10
C GLU A 39 -10.61 -1.94 29.92
N CYS A 40 -10.12 -2.10 28.68
CA CYS A 40 -10.75 -1.52 27.49
C CYS A 40 -12.05 -2.23 27.11
N GLU A 41 -12.03 -3.55 26.84
CA GLU A 41 -13.21 -4.25 26.29
C GLU A 41 -14.41 -4.32 27.26
N ILE A 42 -14.15 -4.34 28.57
CA ILE A 42 -15.20 -4.44 29.60
C ILE A 42 -16.11 -3.22 29.56
N ASP A 43 -15.54 -2.02 29.43
CA ASP A 43 -16.32 -0.80 29.22
C ASP A 43 -16.59 -0.62 27.72
N ARG A 44 -17.75 -1.10 27.27
CA ARG A 44 -18.15 -1.05 25.87
C ARG A 44 -18.26 0.37 25.31
N ILE A 45 -18.61 1.35 26.14
CA ILE A 45 -18.74 2.75 25.71
C ILE A 45 -17.34 3.32 25.47
N GLN A 46 -16.46 3.17 26.46
CA GLN A 46 -15.05 3.56 26.34
C GLN A 46 -14.39 2.88 25.15
N CYS A 47 -14.51 1.56 25.05
CA CYS A 47 -13.94 0.80 23.95
C CYS A 47 -14.39 1.35 22.60
N THR A 48 -15.69 1.62 22.44
CA THR A 48 -16.27 2.11 21.18
C THR A 48 -15.78 3.51 20.83
N LEU A 49 -15.91 4.47 21.74
CA LEU A 49 -15.70 5.90 21.48
C LEU A 49 -14.25 6.34 21.63
N THR A 50 -13.57 5.85 22.66
CA THR A 50 -12.25 6.30 23.11
C THR A 50 -11.42 5.10 23.57
N PRO A 51 -11.03 4.19 22.66
CA PRO A 51 -10.25 3.00 23.02
C PRO A 51 -8.98 3.39 23.78
N LEU A 52 -8.55 2.54 24.73
CA LEU A 52 -7.33 2.79 25.50
C LEU A 52 -6.03 2.63 24.69
N CYS A 53 -6.13 2.33 23.39
CA CYS A 53 -5.02 2.33 22.46
C CYS A 53 -5.37 3.12 21.20
N THR A 54 -4.42 3.91 20.71
CA THR A 54 -4.58 4.76 19.54
C THR A 54 -5.01 3.94 18.33
N HIS A 55 -6.18 4.28 17.77
CA HIS A 55 -6.77 3.63 16.59
C HIS A 55 -6.82 2.09 16.66
N ARG A 56 -6.82 1.52 17.86
CA ARG A 56 -6.77 0.06 18.09
C ARG A 56 -5.50 -0.63 17.58
N SER A 57 -4.37 0.07 17.58
CA SER A 57 -3.07 -0.45 17.13
C SER A 57 -2.65 -1.77 17.80
N LEU A 58 -3.11 -2.05 19.03
CA LEU A 58 -2.81 -3.32 19.71
C LEU A 58 -3.45 -4.54 19.05
N LEU A 59 -4.55 -4.38 18.30
CA LEU A 59 -5.12 -5.47 17.50
C LEU A 59 -4.18 -5.87 16.36
N LYS A 60 -3.56 -4.87 15.70
CA LYS A 60 -2.54 -5.11 14.67
C LYS A 60 -1.38 -5.92 15.22
N ILE A 61 -0.86 -5.58 16.41
CA ILE A 61 0.24 -6.33 17.04
C ILE A 61 -0.16 -7.81 17.20
N ARG A 62 -1.35 -8.08 17.74
CA ARG A 62 -1.79 -9.47 17.96
C ARG A 62 -1.91 -10.23 16.65
N LEU A 63 -2.59 -9.64 15.66
CA LEU A 63 -2.80 -10.27 14.36
C LEU A 63 -1.49 -10.53 13.61
N LEU A 64 -0.57 -9.56 13.57
CA LEU A 64 0.74 -9.73 12.92
C LEU A 64 1.66 -10.74 13.60
N ASN A 65 1.41 -11.07 14.88
CA ASN A 65 2.13 -12.10 15.61
C ASN A 65 1.44 -13.48 15.54
N GLY A 66 0.54 -13.69 14.57
CA GLY A 66 -0.07 -14.99 14.29
C GLY A 66 -1.14 -15.44 15.29
N LEU A 67 -1.60 -14.54 16.18
CA LEU A 67 -2.74 -14.85 17.05
C LEU A 67 -4.02 -14.99 16.25
N THR A 68 -4.90 -15.90 16.65
CA THR A 68 -6.17 -16.21 15.97
C THR A 68 -7.29 -15.26 16.37
N ILE A 69 -8.43 -15.32 15.67
CA ILE A 69 -9.62 -14.50 15.98
C ILE A 69 -10.05 -14.71 17.42
N GLU A 70 -9.94 -15.95 17.90
CA GLU A 70 -10.31 -16.39 19.24
C GLU A 70 -9.46 -15.71 20.33
N ASP A 71 -8.23 -15.35 20.00
CA ASP A 71 -7.25 -14.71 20.90
C ASP A 71 -7.38 -13.17 20.92
N GLN A 72 -8.31 -12.61 20.15
CA GLN A 72 -8.57 -11.18 20.12
C GLN A 72 -9.58 -10.77 21.20
N PRO A 73 -9.49 -9.53 21.71
CA PRO A 73 -10.55 -8.93 22.52
C PRO A 73 -11.82 -8.78 21.66
N LYS A 74 -12.78 -9.69 21.82
CA LYS A 74 -13.88 -9.97 20.87
C LYS A 74 -14.69 -8.72 20.56
N PHE A 75 -15.13 -7.99 21.57
CA PHE A 75 -15.91 -6.77 21.37
C PHE A 75 -15.05 -5.68 20.73
N CYS A 76 -13.81 -5.46 21.18
CA CYS A 76 -12.91 -4.46 20.59
C CYS A 76 -12.65 -4.73 19.09
N TYR A 77 -12.36 -5.99 18.73
CA TYR A 77 -12.17 -6.43 17.36
C TYR A 77 -13.45 -6.30 16.52
N SER A 78 -14.62 -6.64 17.08
CA SER A 78 -15.90 -6.46 16.39
C SER A 78 -16.19 -4.99 16.05
N VAL A 79 -15.84 -4.07 16.96
CA VAL A 79 -15.96 -2.63 16.71
C VAL A 79 -14.96 -2.20 15.64
N HIS A 80 -13.73 -2.72 15.66
CA HIS A 80 -12.73 -2.43 14.62
C HIS A 80 -13.23 -2.83 13.22
N LYS A 81 -13.72 -4.06 13.07
CA LYS A 81 -14.33 -4.55 11.83
C LYS A 81 -15.51 -3.67 11.39
N ASN A 82 -16.37 -3.26 12.33
CA ASN A 82 -17.51 -2.39 12.02
C ASN A 82 -17.07 -1.00 11.56
N ILE A 83 -15.99 -0.44 12.11
CA ILE A 83 -15.44 0.84 11.65
C ILE A 83 -14.99 0.73 10.19
N ILE A 84 -14.27 -0.34 9.84
CA ILE A 84 -13.83 -0.59 8.46
C ILE A 84 -15.03 -0.78 7.52
N PHE A 85 -16.02 -1.58 7.94
CA PHE A 85 -17.25 -1.78 7.18
C PHE A 85 -18.03 -0.47 6.95
N ARG A 86 -18.15 0.37 7.97
CA ARG A 86 -18.82 1.67 7.86
C ARG A 86 -18.07 2.61 6.94
N ASP A 87 -16.75 2.67 7.04
CA ASP A 87 -15.92 3.51 6.16
C ASP A 87 -15.98 3.03 4.71
N PHE A 88 -16.02 1.70 4.47
CA PHE A 88 -16.26 1.12 3.14
C PHE A 88 -17.62 1.52 2.57
N ARG A 89 -18.67 1.57 3.40
CA ARG A 89 -20.01 2.03 3.00
C ARG A 89 -20.17 3.55 3.01
N ASN A 90 -19.07 4.31 3.03
CA ASN A 90 -19.05 5.78 3.07
C ASN A 90 -19.90 6.38 4.20
N LYS A 91 -20.00 5.67 5.34
CA LYS A 91 -20.69 6.13 6.55
C LYS A 91 -19.71 6.81 7.50
N THR A 92 -20.25 7.67 8.38
CA THR A 92 -19.46 8.32 9.44
C THR A 92 -18.82 7.29 10.36
N VAL A 93 -17.54 7.51 10.66
CA VAL A 93 -16.69 6.71 11.55
C VAL A 93 -15.98 7.61 12.54
N ILE A 94 -15.62 7.06 13.69
CA ILE A 94 -14.97 7.78 14.79
C ILE A 94 -13.52 8.16 14.43
N TYR A 95 -12.88 7.34 13.61
CA TYR A 95 -11.58 7.61 13.02
C TYR A 95 -11.49 6.92 11.66
N LYS A 96 -10.63 7.43 10.77
CA LYS A 96 -10.37 6.80 9.47
C LYS A 96 -9.49 5.56 9.66
N PRO A 97 -9.92 4.36 9.22
CA PRO A 97 -9.16 3.14 9.40
C PRO A 97 -8.06 3.02 8.33
N ASN A 98 -7.13 3.98 8.32
CA ASN A 98 -5.91 3.85 7.53
C ASN A 98 -5.03 2.77 8.16
N ASP A 99 -4.44 1.93 7.31
CA ASP A 99 -3.49 0.90 7.75
C ASP A 99 -4.09 -0.09 8.78
N ALA A 100 -5.38 -0.37 8.66
CA ALA A 100 -6.11 -1.25 9.57
C ALA A 100 -5.94 -2.72 9.17
N TYR A 101 -5.96 -3.65 10.13
CA TYR A 101 -5.76 -5.07 9.84
C TYR A 101 -7.02 -5.88 10.18
N LEU A 102 -7.40 -6.77 9.28
CA LEU A 102 -8.47 -7.76 9.47
C LEU A 102 -7.95 -9.16 9.16
N TYR A 103 -8.54 -10.18 9.78
CA TYR A 103 -8.37 -11.54 9.26
C TYR A 103 -8.98 -11.63 7.87
N LEU A 104 -8.40 -12.48 7.01
CA LEU A 104 -8.79 -12.56 5.61
C LEU A 104 -10.28 -12.91 5.42
N VAL A 105 -10.81 -13.78 6.27
CA VAL A 105 -12.25 -14.11 6.28
C VAL A 105 -13.14 -12.90 6.58
N ASP A 106 -12.71 -12.01 7.49
CA ASP A 106 -13.43 -10.81 7.85
C ASP A 106 -13.29 -9.72 6.79
N PHE A 107 -12.13 -9.65 6.14
CA PHE A 107 -11.95 -8.83 4.93
C PHE A 107 -12.98 -9.25 3.87
N PHE A 108 -13.09 -10.54 3.56
CA PHE A 108 -14.08 -11.00 2.59
C PHE A 108 -15.52 -10.71 3.02
N ASP A 109 -15.85 -10.81 4.32
CA ASP A 109 -17.18 -10.46 4.82
C ASP A 109 -17.49 -8.97 4.66
N VAL A 110 -16.49 -8.10 4.84
CA VAL A 110 -16.66 -6.65 4.68
C VAL A 110 -16.84 -6.25 3.22
N PHE A 111 -15.95 -6.71 2.34
CA PHE A 111 -15.87 -6.23 0.95
C PHE A 111 -16.71 -7.08 -0.02
N PHE A 112 -16.86 -8.38 0.28
CA PHE A 112 -17.56 -9.36 -0.57
C PHE A 112 -18.68 -10.06 0.19
N HIS A 113 -19.47 -9.28 0.93
CA HIS A 113 -20.61 -9.80 1.68
C HIS A 113 -21.53 -10.65 0.78
N GLY A 114 -22.06 -11.74 1.33
CA GLY A 114 -22.79 -12.77 0.58
C GLY A 114 -21.91 -13.92 0.08
N ASP A 115 -20.73 -13.63 -0.49
CA ASP A 115 -19.85 -14.62 -1.10
C ASP A 115 -18.65 -15.01 -0.20
N TYR A 116 -18.46 -14.31 0.92
CA TYR A 116 -17.26 -14.42 1.76
C TYR A 116 -16.91 -15.84 2.24
N ARG A 117 -17.90 -16.67 2.58
CA ARG A 117 -17.65 -18.06 3.03
C ARG A 117 -17.08 -18.91 1.90
N GLN A 118 -17.59 -18.70 0.70
CA GLN A 118 -17.12 -19.39 -0.50
C GLN A 118 -15.73 -18.88 -0.86
N LEU A 119 -15.53 -17.57 -0.91
CA LEU A 119 -14.21 -16.96 -1.17
C LEU A 119 -13.17 -17.45 -0.16
N ASN A 120 -13.47 -17.41 1.14
CA ASN A 120 -12.55 -17.90 2.17
C ASN A 120 -12.15 -19.36 1.93
N LYS A 121 -13.12 -20.23 1.62
CA LYS A 121 -12.84 -21.64 1.29
C LYS A 121 -11.99 -21.79 0.04
N LEU A 122 -12.22 -20.99 -1.00
CA LEU A 122 -11.47 -21.03 -2.25
C LEU A 122 -10.03 -20.55 -2.05
N PHE A 123 -9.83 -19.45 -1.32
CA PHE A 123 -8.51 -18.93 -0.97
C PHE A 123 -7.72 -19.91 -0.11
N SER A 124 -8.33 -20.50 0.92
CA SER A 124 -7.67 -21.54 1.74
C SER A 124 -7.25 -22.77 0.93
N LYS A 125 -7.97 -23.08 -0.17
CA LYS A 125 -7.65 -24.18 -1.08
C LYS A 125 -6.78 -23.77 -2.27
N LYS A 126 -6.40 -22.49 -2.37
CA LYS A 126 -5.72 -21.90 -3.53
C LYS A 126 -6.45 -22.15 -4.86
N ASP A 127 -7.79 -22.25 -4.84
CA ASP A 127 -8.62 -22.36 -6.05
C ASP A 127 -8.97 -20.96 -6.58
N PHE A 128 -7.95 -20.25 -7.04
CA PHE A 128 -8.10 -18.86 -7.51
C PHE A 128 -8.86 -18.75 -8.82
N LYS A 129 -8.87 -19.80 -9.65
CA LYS A 129 -9.68 -19.82 -10.88
C LYS A 129 -11.17 -19.70 -10.57
N SER A 130 -11.64 -20.42 -9.55
CA SER A 130 -13.03 -20.30 -9.09
C SER A 130 -13.29 -18.99 -8.36
N ALA A 131 -12.29 -18.46 -7.63
CA ALA A 131 -12.42 -17.16 -6.96
C ALA A 131 -12.56 -16.01 -7.97
N ASN A 132 -11.75 -16.00 -9.04
CA ASN A 132 -11.81 -15.00 -10.09
C ASN A 132 -13.18 -14.96 -10.76
N LYS A 133 -13.83 -16.12 -10.98
CA LYS A 133 -15.21 -16.15 -11.49
C LYS A 133 -16.20 -15.41 -10.61
N ILE A 134 -16.02 -15.43 -9.28
CA ILE A 134 -16.87 -14.68 -8.35
C ILE A 134 -16.58 -13.18 -8.49
N PHE A 135 -15.31 -12.79 -8.60
CA PHE A 135 -14.96 -11.38 -8.82
C PHE A 135 -15.51 -10.87 -10.16
N ASP A 136 -15.33 -11.64 -11.24
CA ASP A 136 -15.84 -11.31 -12.57
C ASP A 136 -17.36 -11.22 -12.58
N ASP A 137 -18.08 -12.10 -11.86
CA ASP A 137 -19.54 -12.00 -11.70
C ASP A 137 -19.95 -10.71 -10.98
N ARG A 138 -19.24 -10.32 -9.91
CA ARG A 138 -19.57 -9.10 -9.16
C ARG A 138 -19.31 -7.84 -9.99
N ILE A 139 -18.20 -7.79 -10.72
CA ILE A 139 -17.86 -6.66 -11.60
C ILE A 139 -18.84 -6.58 -12.77
N ASN A 140 -19.04 -7.68 -13.51
CA ASN A 140 -19.77 -7.63 -14.78
C ASN A 140 -21.30 -7.75 -14.63
N ASN A 141 -21.79 -8.46 -13.61
CA ASN A 141 -23.22 -8.75 -13.46
C ASN A 141 -23.88 -8.01 -12.27
N ARG A 142 -23.09 -7.54 -11.29
CA ARG A 142 -23.61 -6.86 -10.09
C ARG A 142 -23.24 -5.38 -9.99
N ASP A 143 -22.59 -4.84 -11.03
CA ASP A 143 -22.21 -3.42 -11.15
C ASP A 143 -21.35 -2.92 -9.98
N GLU A 144 -20.44 -3.77 -9.50
CA GLU A 144 -19.48 -3.41 -8.46
C GLU A 144 -18.19 -2.85 -9.10
N ASN A 145 -17.85 -1.62 -8.74
CA ASN A 145 -16.68 -0.91 -9.28
C ASN A 145 -15.44 -1.13 -8.41
N PHE A 146 -14.74 -2.23 -8.66
CA PHE A 146 -13.44 -2.50 -8.04
C PHE A 146 -12.47 -3.16 -9.03
N ASP A 147 -11.19 -2.97 -8.76
CA ASP A 147 -10.10 -3.61 -9.49
C ASP A 147 -9.33 -4.52 -8.54
N TYR A 148 -8.76 -5.60 -9.07
CA TYR A 148 -7.93 -6.48 -8.27
C TYR A 148 -6.80 -7.08 -9.09
N TYR A 149 -5.72 -7.45 -8.39
CA TYR A 149 -4.61 -8.17 -8.97
C TYR A 149 -4.16 -9.26 -8.00
N LEU A 150 -4.14 -10.50 -8.47
CA LEU A 150 -3.51 -11.62 -7.77
C LEU A 150 -2.08 -11.74 -8.27
N THR A 151 -1.11 -11.75 -7.35
CA THR A 151 0.30 -11.82 -7.72
C THR A 151 0.68 -13.16 -8.34
N ASP A 152 1.81 -13.19 -9.04
CA ASP A 152 2.22 -14.35 -9.84
C ASP A 152 2.45 -15.59 -8.96
N ASP A 153 3.02 -15.42 -7.75
CA ASP A 153 3.20 -16.51 -6.77
C ASP A 153 1.93 -16.75 -5.91
N GLN A 154 0.88 -15.95 -6.13
CA GLN A 154 -0.42 -16.05 -5.47
C GLN A 154 -0.33 -15.95 -3.94
N ASN A 155 0.68 -15.24 -3.43
CA ASN A 155 0.84 -14.92 -2.02
C ASN A 155 0.04 -13.68 -1.63
N PHE A 156 -0.21 -12.78 -2.58
CA PHE A 156 -0.90 -11.53 -2.32
C PHE A 156 -2.06 -11.31 -3.28
N MET A 157 -3.14 -10.74 -2.76
CA MET A 157 -4.17 -10.11 -3.58
C MET A 157 -4.20 -8.62 -3.26
N ILE A 158 -4.04 -7.81 -4.29
CA ILE A 158 -4.18 -6.37 -4.22
C ILE A 158 -5.58 -6.04 -4.68
N PHE A 159 -6.32 -5.31 -3.86
CA PHE A 159 -7.70 -4.94 -4.13
C PHE A 159 -7.83 -3.42 -4.04
N LYS A 160 -8.30 -2.81 -5.12
CA LYS A 160 -8.57 -1.38 -5.20
C LYS A 160 -10.06 -1.15 -5.29
N TYR A 161 -10.59 -0.37 -4.37
CA TYR A 161 -11.98 0.09 -4.37
C TYR A 161 -11.97 1.60 -4.21
N GLU A 162 -12.57 2.31 -5.16
CA GLU A 162 -12.41 3.76 -5.29
C GLU A 162 -10.90 4.14 -5.28
N GLU A 163 -10.50 5.03 -4.37
CA GLU A 163 -9.11 5.48 -4.17
C GLU A 163 -8.37 4.69 -3.08
N LYS A 164 -8.96 3.64 -2.53
CA LYS A 164 -8.40 2.86 -1.41
C LYS A 164 -7.78 1.58 -1.93
N ILE A 165 -6.59 1.28 -1.41
CA ILE A 165 -5.86 0.05 -1.71
C ILE A 165 -5.90 -0.84 -0.48
N HIS A 166 -6.14 -2.12 -0.69
CA HIS A 166 -6.13 -3.16 0.31
C HIS A 166 -5.19 -4.27 -0.15
N ILE A 167 -4.42 -4.83 0.78
CA ILE A 167 -3.46 -5.90 0.50
C ILE A 167 -3.85 -7.11 1.34
N CYS A 168 -4.22 -8.20 0.68
CA CYS A 168 -4.48 -9.48 1.33
C CYS A 168 -3.21 -10.32 1.31
N PHE A 169 -2.73 -10.67 2.49
CA PHE A 169 -1.61 -11.57 2.75
C PHE A 169 -2.20 -12.98 2.87
N ILE A 170 -2.22 -13.70 1.74
CA ILE A 170 -3.03 -14.93 1.59
C ILE A 170 -2.47 -16.04 2.47
N THR A 171 -1.15 -16.20 2.49
CA THR A 171 -0.47 -17.22 3.29
C THR A 171 -0.64 -16.97 4.79
N GLU A 172 -0.57 -15.71 5.20
CA GLU A 172 -0.67 -15.27 6.58
C GLU A 172 -2.13 -15.10 7.07
N ASN A 173 -3.11 -15.23 6.16
CA ASN A 173 -4.55 -15.13 6.43
C ASN A 173 -5.01 -13.81 7.06
N TYR A 174 -4.42 -12.69 6.65
CA TYR A 174 -4.89 -11.36 7.01
C TYR A 174 -4.87 -10.37 5.84
N ALA A 175 -5.48 -9.20 6.05
CA ALA A 175 -5.50 -8.12 5.08
C ALA A 175 -5.20 -6.77 5.73
N LEU A 176 -4.32 -6.00 5.09
CA LEU A 176 -4.10 -4.58 5.32
C LEU A 176 -5.17 -3.80 4.55
N CYS A 177 -6.03 -3.11 5.28
CA CYS A 177 -7.11 -2.31 4.75
C CYS A 177 -6.72 -0.84 4.65
N ASN A 178 -7.03 -0.22 3.51
CA ASN A 178 -6.75 1.18 3.24
C ASN A 178 -5.27 1.52 3.53
N ALA A 179 -4.40 0.77 2.86
CA ALA A 179 -2.95 0.88 2.93
C ALA A 179 -2.51 2.30 2.52
N ASN A 180 -1.79 2.96 3.41
CA ASN A 180 -1.48 4.38 3.30
C ASN A 180 -0.08 4.69 3.87
N ARG A 181 0.10 4.57 5.18
CA ARG A 181 1.33 4.98 5.87
C ARG A 181 2.30 3.84 6.13
N GLU A 182 1.85 2.59 6.03
CA GLU A 182 2.75 1.44 6.17
C GLU A 182 3.81 1.43 5.07
N ASN A 183 4.97 0.87 5.40
CA ASN A 183 6.03 0.64 4.44
C ASN A 183 5.67 -0.56 3.56
N ILE A 184 6.11 -0.51 2.31
CA ILE A 184 6.09 -1.65 1.39
C ILE A 184 7.40 -2.40 1.61
N THR A 185 7.33 -3.57 2.24
CA THR A 185 8.51 -4.38 2.58
C THR A 185 8.76 -5.51 1.60
N ASP A 186 7.79 -5.80 0.73
CA ASP A 186 7.81 -6.94 -0.17
C ASP A 186 7.80 -6.48 -1.64
N LEU A 187 8.74 -7.01 -2.43
CA LEU A 187 8.91 -6.64 -3.83
C LEU A 187 7.78 -7.18 -4.71
N GLU A 188 7.21 -8.34 -4.38
CA GLU A 188 6.06 -8.93 -5.06
C GLU A 188 4.82 -8.04 -4.90
N VAL A 189 4.61 -7.49 -3.69
CA VAL A 189 3.55 -6.50 -3.43
C VAL A 189 3.79 -5.22 -4.23
N LEU A 190 5.02 -4.69 -4.23
CA LEU A 190 5.34 -3.49 -5.03
C LEU A 190 5.06 -3.72 -6.52
N PHE A 191 5.51 -4.85 -7.06
CA PHE A 191 5.32 -5.18 -8.46
C PHE A 191 3.84 -5.38 -8.81
N GLY A 192 3.08 -6.06 -7.95
CA GLY A 192 1.65 -6.21 -8.12
C GLY A 192 0.91 -4.87 -8.09
N LEU A 193 1.33 -3.92 -7.26
CA LEU A 193 0.75 -2.57 -7.22
C LEU A 193 1.00 -1.87 -8.55
N CYS A 194 2.24 -1.87 -9.04
CA CYS A 194 2.58 -1.30 -10.33
C CYS A 194 1.77 -1.93 -11.47
N LYS A 195 1.61 -3.27 -11.49
CA LYS A 195 0.80 -3.98 -12.49
C LYS A 195 -0.67 -3.57 -12.44
N LEU A 196 -1.27 -3.52 -11.25
CA LEU A 196 -2.66 -3.10 -11.09
C LEU A 196 -2.86 -1.68 -11.61
N PHE A 197 -2.02 -0.73 -11.20
CA PHE A 197 -2.11 0.66 -11.66
C PHE A 197 -1.90 0.78 -13.18
N ALA A 198 -0.92 0.08 -13.74
CA ALA A 198 -0.70 0.09 -15.18
C ALA A 198 -1.92 -0.45 -15.95
N SER A 199 -2.51 -1.55 -15.50
CA SER A 199 -3.70 -2.11 -16.16
C SER A 199 -4.92 -1.17 -16.15
N ILE A 200 -5.05 -0.33 -15.11
CA ILE A 200 -6.19 0.58 -14.97
C ILE A 200 -5.97 1.86 -15.79
N TYR A 201 -4.75 2.42 -15.74
CA TYR A 201 -4.52 3.81 -16.13
C TYR A 201 -3.58 3.99 -17.33
N PHE A 202 -2.68 3.03 -17.58
CA PHE A 202 -1.63 3.16 -18.61
C PHE A 202 -1.13 1.77 -19.07
N PRO A 203 -1.97 0.99 -19.78
CA PRO A 203 -1.70 -0.42 -20.06
C PRO A 203 -0.50 -0.68 -20.98
N GLU A 204 -0.01 0.35 -21.67
CA GLU A 204 1.14 0.27 -22.59
C GLU A 204 2.49 0.48 -21.91
N VAL A 205 2.51 0.85 -20.63
CA VAL A 205 3.74 1.02 -19.85
C VAL A 205 4.37 -0.34 -19.56
N ASP A 206 5.65 -0.48 -19.90
CA ASP A 206 6.41 -1.70 -19.67
C ASP A 206 6.88 -1.77 -18.21
N LEU A 207 6.60 -2.90 -17.57
CA LEU A 207 6.92 -3.19 -16.18
C LEU A 207 7.81 -4.43 -16.10
N LYS A 208 8.97 -4.29 -15.45
CA LYS A 208 9.90 -5.41 -15.25
C LYS A 208 10.38 -5.51 -13.83
N LEU A 209 10.53 -6.74 -13.37
CA LEU A 209 11.28 -7.03 -12.15
C LEU A 209 12.75 -7.17 -12.53
N ASN A 210 13.61 -6.28 -12.03
CA ASN A 210 15.04 -6.29 -12.34
C ASN A 210 15.83 -7.05 -11.26
N HIS A 211 17.00 -7.57 -11.64
CA HIS A 211 17.95 -8.31 -10.79
C HIS A 211 18.41 -7.51 -9.56
N SER A 212 18.29 -6.18 -9.57
CA SER A 212 18.60 -5.30 -8.45
C SER A 212 17.49 -5.19 -7.38
N ASN A 213 16.55 -6.14 -7.35
CA ASN A 213 15.36 -6.14 -6.47
C ASN A 213 14.55 -4.85 -6.59
N CYS A 214 14.28 -4.43 -7.84
CA CYS A 214 13.53 -3.23 -8.16
C CYS A 214 12.45 -3.54 -9.19
N VAL A 215 11.40 -2.74 -9.16
CA VAL A 215 10.44 -2.63 -10.26
C VAL A 215 10.90 -1.51 -11.18
N GLU A 216 11.24 -1.87 -12.41
CA GLU A 216 11.51 -0.94 -13.51
C GLU A 216 10.17 -0.57 -14.16
N ILE A 217 9.85 0.72 -14.18
CA ILE A 217 8.73 1.30 -14.91
C ILE A 217 9.30 2.10 -16.07
N THR A 218 8.97 1.72 -17.31
CA THR A 218 9.41 2.45 -18.51
C THR A 218 8.24 3.19 -19.14
N SER A 219 8.31 4.52 -19.15
CA SER A 219 7.40 5.40 -19.89
C SER A 219 8.11 6.00 -21.10
N LEU A 220 7.37 6.27 -22.17
CA LEU A 220 7.88 6.82 -23.41
C LEU A 220 7.12 8.10 -23.77
N ILE A 221 7.83 9.14 -24.18
CA ILE A 221 7.25 10.29 -24.86
C ILE A 221 7.62 10.21 -26.35
N PRO A 222 6.64 10.09 -27.26
CA PRO A 222 6.90 9.96 -28.69
C PRO A 222 7.69 11.16 -29.26
N LYS A 223 8.57 10.91 -30.23
CA LYS A 223 9.30 11.96 -30.97
C LYS A 223 8.38 13.08 -31.46
N ASP A 224 7.24 12.73 -32.03
CA ASP A 224 6.28 13.69 -32.59
C ASP A 224 5.63 14.59 -31.52
N SER A 225 5.53 14.11 -30.28
CA SER A 225 5.14 14.93 -29.13
C SER A 225 6.27 15.88 -28.74
N LEU A 226 7.51 15.40 -28.75
CA LEU A 226 8.69 16.21 -28.38
C LEU A 226 8.92 17.35 -29.37
N LEU A 227 8.77 17.10 -30.68
CA LEU A 227 8.93 18.12 -31.72
C LEU A 227 7.92 19.27 -31.63
N LYS A 228 6.81 19.07 -30.91
CA LYS A 228 5.79 20.11 -30.67
C LYS A 228 6.11 20.98 -29.45
N ILE A 229 7.11 20.62 -28.65
CA ILE A 229 7.54 21.40 -27.49
C ILE A 229 8.47 22.52 -27.94
N SER A 230 8.21 23.74 -27.49
CA SER A 230 9.11 24.86 -27.76
C SER A 230 10.51 24.65 -27.18
N ASN A 231 11.53 25.02 -27.94
CA ASN A 231 12.92 25.04 -27.50
C ASN A 231 13.25 26.22 -26.57
N SER A 232 12.31 27.15 -26.37
CA SER A 232 12.47 28.28 -25.46
C SER A 232 11.50 28.17 -24.27
N PRO A 233 11.86 28.70 -23.09
CA PRO A 233 10.97 28.74 -21.95
C PRO A 233 9.62 29.41 -22.29
N PRO A 234 8.51 28.89 -21.76
CA PRO A 234 7.19 29.40 -22.05
C PRO A 234 6.96 30.77 -21.41
N THR A 235 6.37 31.67 -22.17
CA THR A 235 5.64 32.89 -21.79
C THR A 235 4.23 32.56 -21.27
N ASP A 236 3.54 33.53 -20.68
CA ASP A 236 2.22 33.34 -20.05
C ASP A 236 1.10 32.83 -21.00
N GLU A 237 1.29 32.89 -22.31
CA GLU A 237 0.33 32.44 -23.33
C GLU A 237 0.65 31.06 -23.93
N ASP A 238 1.71 30.38 -23.48
CA ASP A 238 2.19 29.15 -24.10
C ASP A 238 1.36 27.89 -23.77
N ALA A 239 1.46 26.90 -24.66
CA ALA A 239 0.71 25.66 -24.57
C ALA A 239 0.96 24.95 -23.22
N LYS A 240 -0.10 24.35 -22.65
CA LYS A 240 -0.07 23.58 -21.39
C LYS A 240 1.11 22.58 -21.32
N ARG A 241 1.50 22.00 -22.46
CA ARG A 241 2.61 21.04 -22.58
C ARG A 241 3.98 21.68 -22.34
N ASP A 242 4.21 22.86 -22.91
CA ASP A 242 5.48 23.57 -22.78
C ASP A 242 5.66 24.04 -21.34
N ASN A 243 4.60 24.59 -20.75
CA ASN A 243 4.60 24.94 -19.33
C ASN A 243 4.90 23.74 -18.43
N TYR A 244 4.31 22.57 -18.71
CA TYR A 244 4.60 21.36 -17.93
C TYR A 244 6.08 20.94 -18.05
N ILE A 245 6.61 20.81 -19.27
CA ILE A 245 7.97 20.30 -19.49
C ILE A 245 9.03 21.24 -18.92
N TRP A 246 8.84 22.55 -19.05
CA TRP A 246 9.82 23.53 -18.59
C TRP A 246 9.73 23.82 -17.10
N ASN A 247 8.54 23.86 -16.52
CA ASN A 247 8.34 24.36 -15.15
C ASN A 247 7.96 23.28 -14.13
N VAL A 248 7.25 22.22 -14.55
CA VAL A 248 6.71 21.21 -13.62
C VAL A 248 7.50 19.91 -13.63
N PHE A 249 7.87 19.42 -14.81
CA PHE A 249 8.56 18.14 -14.97
C PHE A 249 9.92 18.07 -14.23
N PRO A 250 10.76 19.13 -14.20
CA PRO A 250 11.99 19.10 -13.40
C PRO A 250 11.74 18.94 -11.90
N GLU A 251 10.70 19.59 -11.36
CA GLU A 251 10.31 19.45 -9.95
C GLU A 251 9.78 18.05 -9.65
N GLU A 252 8.99 17.49 -10.58
CA GLU A 252 8.48 16.12 -10.47
C GLU A 252 9.62 15.08 -10.54
N LEU A 253 10.65 15.30 -11.37
CA LEU A 253 11.84 14.45 -11.40
C LEU A 253 12.62 14.49 -10.09
N ASP A 254 12.78 15.68 -9.49
CA ASP A 254 13.42 15.83 -8.18
C ASP A 254 12.61 15.10 -7.09
N ALA A 255 11.28 15.24 -7.11
CA ALA A 255 10.40 14.51 -6.20
C ALA A 255 10.49 12.98 -6.39
N LEU A 256 10.52 12.49 -7.63
CA LEU A 256 10.71 11.07 -7.95
C LEU A 256 12.05 10.53 -7.43
N SER A 257 13.10 11.36 -7.41
CA SER A 257 14.44 10.97 -6.97
C SER A 257 14.50 10.55 -5.50
N GLN A 258 13.48 10.91 -4.70
CA GLN A 258 13.32 10.51 -3.29
C GLN A 258 12.82 9.07 -3.15
N PHE A 259 12.11 8.55 -4.16
CA PHE A 259 11.46 7.23 -4.13
C PHE A 259 12.12 6.23 -5.08
N CYS A 260 12.74 6.73 -6.15
CA CYS A 260 13.45 5.92 -7.13
C CYS A 260 14.91 5.76 -6.72
N LYS A 261 15.42 4.53 -6.77
CA LYS A 261 16.86 4.27 -6.62
C LYS A 261 17.63 4.92 -7.76
N GLU A 262 17.12 4.76 -8.98
CA GLU A 262 17.71 5.28 -10.20
C GLU A 262 16.61 5.80 -11.13
N ILE A 263 16.90 6.90 -11.82
CA ILE A 263 16.07 7.48 -12.86
C ILE A 263 16.96 7.62 -14.09
N ASN A 264 16.62 6.91 -15.17
CA ASN A 264 17.34 6.96 -16.42
C ASN A 264 16.49 7.64 -17.48
N ILE A 265 17.02 8.71 -18.07
CA ILE A 265 16.37 9.48 -19.13
C ILE A 265 17.26 9.46 -20.36
N TYR A 266 16.75 8.97 -21.48
CA TYR A 266 17.54 8.85 -22.71
C TYR A 266 16.64 8.83 -23.95
N MET A 267 17.23 9.08 -25.12
CA MET A 267 16.55 8.92 -26.41
C MET A 267 16.68 7.48 -26.90
N ASP A 268 15.57 6.82 -27.23
CA ASP A 268 15.58 5.48 -27.80
C ASP A 268 15.99 5.50 -29.30
N LYS A 269 16.05 4.32 -29.93
CA LYS A 269 16.40 4.18 -31.35
C LYS A 269 15.42 4.85 -32.32
N LYS A 270 14.20 5.14 -31.86
CA LYS A 270 13.16 5.83 -32.63
C LYS A 270 13.09 7.32 -32.27
N GLU A 271 14.06 7.82 -31.50
CA GLU A 271 14.10 9.18 -30.98
C GLU A 271 12.89 9.53 -30.09
N ASN A 272 12.31 8.55 -29.40
CA ASN A 272 11.41 8.80 -28.29
C ASN A 272 12.21 9.10 -27.03
N LEU A 273 11.71 9.96 -26.15
CA LEU A 273 12.27 10.15 -24.82
C LEU A 273 11.78 9.03 -23.92
N ALA A 274 12.69 8.14 -23.54
CA ALA A 274 12.43 7.07 -22.59
C ALA A 274 12.78 7.52 -21.18
N ILE A 275 11.83 7.34 -20.25
CA ILE A 275 11.98 7.61 -18.84
C ILE A 275 11.83 6.27 -18.11
N LYS A 276 12.93 5.81 -17.51
CA LYS A 276 12.98 4.58 -16.74
C LYS A 276 13.13 4.89 -15.26
N LEU A 277 12.17 4.42 -14.47
CA LEU A 277 12.14 4.57 -13.02
C LEU A 277 12.42 3.21 -12.37
N ASN A 278 13.48 3.13 -11.58
CA ASN A 278 13.81 1.94 -10.78
C ASN A 278 13.38 2.17 -9.33
N ILE A 279 12.30 1.51 -8.92
CA ILE A 279 11.71 1.66 -7.58
C ILE A 279 12.00 0.38 -6.78
N GLY A 280 12.50 0.52 -5.56
CA GLY A 280 12.73 -0.62 -4.67
C GLY A 280 12.10 -0.42 -3.30
N VAL A 281 12.04 -1.51 -2.54
CA VAL A 281 11.47 -1.54 -1.17
C VAL A 281 12.50 -1.19 -0.09
N VAL A 282 13.79 -1.33 -0.40
CA VAL A 282 14.89 -0.98 0.51
C VAL A 282 15.52 0.34 0.07
N PRO A 283 15.79 1.28 0.99
CA PRO A 283 16.45 2.52 0.65
C PRO A 283 17.92 2.24 0.31
N GLU A 284 18.41 2.76 -0.82
CA GLU A 284 19.86 2.76 -1.04
C GLU A 284 20.51 3.83 -0.18
N VAL A 285 21.57 3.44 0.54
CA VAL A 285 22.42 4.36 1.29
C VAL A 285 23.16 5.24 0.28
N ARG A 286 22.61 6.40 -0.06
CA ARG A 286 23.33 7.42 -0.82
C ARG A 286 24.36 8.04 0.11
N MET A 287 25.64 7.98 -0.29
CA MET A 287 26.81 8.34 0.54
C MET A 287 26.85 9.78 1.08
N ASN A 288 25.87 10.65 0.81
CA ASN A 288 25.89 12.05 1.27
C ASN A 288 24.53 12.67 1.59
N THR A 289 23.46 11.89 1.70
CA THR A 289 22.14 12.40 2.12
C THR A 289 21.55 11.51 3.21
N TYR A 290 21.25 12.12 4.35
CA TYR A 290 20.63 11.46 5.50
C TYR A 290 19.32 10.77 5.08
N SER A 291 19.31 9.44 5.19
CA SER A 291 18.17 8.52 5.10
C SER A 291 17.16 8.76 3.96
N SER A 292 17.26 7.99 2.88
CA SER A 292 16.08 7.73 2.04
C SER A 292 15.06 6.98 2.90
N ALA A 293 13.86 7.56 3.07
CA ALA A 293 12.80 6.93 3.84
C ALA A 293 12.32 5.66 3.12
N LEU A 294 11.90 4.65 3.89
CA LEU A 294 11.25 3.46 3.32
C LEU A 294 10.03 3.88 2.49
N LEU A 295 9.85 3.22 1.34
CA LEU A 295 8.73 3.48 0.44
C LEU A 295 7.41 3.09 1.12
N ARG A 296 6.46 4.02 1.23
CA ARG A 296 5.12 3.75 1.77
C ARG A 296 4.08 3.66 0.66
N TYR A 297 2.94 3.04 0.96
CA TYR A 297 1.82 2.91 0.01
C TYR A 297 1.34 4.25 -0.56
N ARG A 298 1.29 5.30 0.26
CA ARG A 298 0.89 6.65 -0.21
C ARG A 298 1.90 7.29 -1.16
N ASP A 299 3.18 6.95 -1.02
CA ASP A 299 4.24 7.57 -1.80
C ASP A 299 4.14 7.09 -3.26
N LEU A 300 3.65 5.86 -3.49
CA LEU A 300 3.33 5.36 -4.83
C LEU A 300 2.25 6.16 -5.55
N ARG A 301 1.33 6.81 -4.84
CA ARG A 301 0.32 7.66 -5.50
C ARG A 301 0.98 8.82 -6.24
N LEU A 302 2.01 9.42 -5.65
CA LEU A 302 2.76 10.49 -6.29
C LEU A 302 3.47 9.97 -7.53
N VAL A 303 4.16 8.83 -7.41
CA VAL A 303 4.85 8.19 -8.54
C VAL A 303 3.87 7.90 -9.69
N PHE A 304 2.74 7.25 -9.41
CA PHE A 304 1.75 6.91 -10.42
C PHE A 304 1.05 8.14 -11.01
N ASN A 305 0.83 9.20 -10.24
CA ASN A 305 0.27 10.44 -10.77
C ASN A 305 1.20 11.11 -11.79
N ILE A 306 2.51 11.08 -11.55
CA ILE A 306 3.50 11.61 -12.49
C ILE A 306 3.51 10.77 -13.77
N ILE A 307 3.56 9.43 -13.65
CA ILE A 307 3.49 8.52 -14.79
C ILE A 307 2.20 8.72 -15.58
N PHE A 308 1.05 8.81 -14.89
CA PHE A 308 -0.25 9.03 -15.50
C PHE A 308 -0.31 10.34 -16.28
N ARG A 309 0.30 11.41 -15.76
CA ARG A 309 0.36 12.70 -16.46
C ARG A 309 1.24 12.61 -17.70
N LEU A 310 2.43 12.03 -17.59
CA LEU A 310 3.32 11.80 -18.73
C LEU A 310 2.61 11.01 -19.83
N TYR A 311 1.88 9.97 -19.44
CA TYR A 311 1.13 9.14 -20.38
C TYR A 311 -0.05 9.87 -21.03
N ASN A 312 -0.91 10.56 -20.26
CA ASN A 312 -2.09 11.21 -20.85
C ASN A 312 -1.77 12.49 -21.62
N ASP A 313 -0.88 13.35 -21.11
CA ASP A 313 -0.59 14.62 -21.77
C ASP A 313 0.27 14.42 -23.04
N PHE A 314 1.03 13.31 -23.14
CA PHE A 314 2.00 13.09 -24.21
C PHE A 314 1.86 11.81 -25.05
N TYR A 315 1.30 10.72 -24.51
CA TYR A 315 1.18 9.43 -25.21
C TYR A 315 -0.19 9.24 -25.89
N ILE A 316 -1.30 9.36 -25.15
CA ILE A 316 -2.66 9.11 -25.68
C ILE A 316 -3.12 10.16 -26.71
N LEU A 317 -2.61 11.39 -26.64
CA LEU A 317 -3.05 12.48 -27.54
C LEU A 317 -2.48 12.41 -28.97
N HIS A 318 -1.88 11.30 -29.41
CA HIS A 318 -1.37 11.12 -30.78
C HIS A 318 -1.59 9.73 -31.38
N VAL A 319 -2.75 9.11 -31.13
CA VAL A 319 -3.27 8.05 -32.01
C VAL A 319 -4.51 8.54 -32.75
#